data_AF-A0A067QXS9-F1
#
_entry.id   AF-A0A067QXS9-F1
#
_cell.length_a   1.000
_cell.length_b   1.000
_cell.length_c   1.000
_cell.angle_alpha   90.00
_cell.angle_beta   90.00
_cell.angle_gamma   90.00
#
_symmetry.space_group_name_H-M   'P 1'
#
loop_
_entity.id
_entity.type
_entity.pdbx_description
1 polymer ?
#
loop_
_entity_poly.entity_id
_entity_poly.type
_entity_poly.pdbx_seq_one_letter_code
_entity_poly.pdbx_strand_id
1 'polypeptide(L)'
;MTNVVATCAFGVNGNAIKNPESEFRRMGRNMIEPNYWKNVKITIILLVPWIADLFNLRFITRTVEDFFRRLVKEVVMYREQNKVTRADYLQYLINLKNKELDGDSINDHDFTPQKTSK
;
A
#
# COMPACT_ATOMS: atom_id res chain seq x y z
N MET A 1 4.20 13.84 9.34
CA MET A 1 3.00 12.97 9.18
C MET A 1 3.28 11.74 8.31
N THR A 2 3.95 11.90 7.16
CA THR A 2 4.23 10.81 6.20
C THR A 2 5.01 9.62 6.77
N ASN A 3 5.92 9.84 7.72
CA ASN A 3 6.77 8.78 8.30
C ASN A 3 5.98 7.73 9.10
N VAL A 4 4.97 8.16 9.86
CA VAL A 4 4.17 7.28 10.72
C VAL A 4 3.19 6.48 9.87
N VAL A 5 2.47 7.14 8.96
CA VAL A 5 1.51 6.48 8.05
C VAL A 5 2.21 5.45 7.17
N ALA A 6 3.37 5.76 6.59
CA ALA A 6 4.10 4.80 5.75
C ALA A 6 4.64 3.60 6.54
N THR A 7 5.08 3.81 7.79
CA THR A 7 5.55 2.70 8.65
C THR A 7 4.39 1.81 9.10
N CYS A 8 3.25 2.39 9.46
CA CYS A 8 2.06 1.66 9.91
C CYS A 8 1.32 0.95 8.76
N ALA A 9 1.21 1.58 7.58
CA ALA A 9 0.48 1.02 6.46
C ALA A 9 1.27 -0.04 5.70
N PHE A 10 2.58 0.19 5.48
CA PHE A 10 3.39 -0.65 4.60
C PHE A 10 4.49 -1.42 5.33
N GLY A 11 4.65 -1.22 6.65
CA GLY A 11 5.67 -1.92 7.43
C GLY A 11 7.11 -1.55 7.06
N VAL A 12 7.30 -0.50 6.25
CA VAL A 12 8.59 -0.10 5.68
C VAL A 12 9.48 0.50 6.76
N ASN A 13 10.78 0.19 6.69
CA ASN A 13 11.74 0.66 7.67
C ASN A 13 11.88 2.19 7.61
N GLY A 14 11.86 2.86 8.78
CA GLY A 14 11.83 4.32 8.89
C GLY A 14 12.99 5.02 8.17
N ASN A 15 14.12 4.33 7.98
CA ASN A 15 15.28 4.85 7.23
C ASN A 15 15.01 5.01 5.73
N ALA A 16 14.20 4.13 5.12
CA ALA A 16 13.79 4.27 3.72
C ALA A 16 12.79 5.43 3.53
N ILE A 17 12.19 5.95 4.59
CA ILE A 17 11.28 7.10 4.53
C ILE A 17 11.98 8.41 4.93
N LYS A 18 12.97 8.32 5.84
CA LYS A 18 13.79 9.45 6.29
C LYS A 18 14.78 9.94 5.23
N ASN A 19 15.32 9.05 4.40
CA ASN A 19 16.25 9.46 3.35
C ASN A 19 15.50 10.24 2.24
N PRO A 20 15.81 11.53 2.02
CA PRO A 20 15.14 12.36 1.01
C PRO A 20 15.34 11.84 -0.43
N GLU A 21 16.42 11.08 -0.69
CA GLU A 21 16.71 10.46 -1.99
C GLU A 21 16.23 9.01 -2.09
N SER A 22 15.43 8.54 -1.13
CA SER A 22 14.93 7.17 -1.21
C SER A 22 13.97 6.99 -2.39
N GLU A 23 14.05 5.84 -3.02
CA GLU A 23 13.14 5.46 -4.10
C GLU A 23 11.68 5.53 -3.64
N PHE A 24 11.40 5.15 -2.40
CA PHE A 24 10.07 5.28 -1.79
C PHE A 24 9.56 6.71 -1.81
N ARG A 25 10.40 7.69 -1.44
CA ARG A 25 10.00 9.11 -1.41
C ARG A 25 9.84 9.67 -2.81
N ARG A 26 10.70 9.28 -3.76
CA ARG A 26 10.58 9.66 -5.18
C ARG A 26 9.31 9.10 -5.81
N MET A 27 9.00 7.82 -5.59
CA MET A 27 7.78 7.20 -6.12
C MET A 27 6.51 7.74 -5.44
N GLY A 28 6.56 7.98 -4.14
CA GLY A 28 5.48 8.65 -3.41
C GLY A 28 5.23 10.08 -3.88
N ARG A 29 6.29 10.86 -4.14
CA ARG A 29 6.16 12.20 -4.75
C ARG A 29 5.59 12.09 -6.16
N ASN A 30 6.11 11.21 -7.01
CA ASN A 30 5.56 10.97 -8.35
C ASN A 30 4.09 10.54 -8.33
N MET A 31 3.60 9.93 -7.26
CA MET A 31 2.18 9.60 -7.11
C MET A 31 1.32 10.83 -6.79
N ILE A 32 1.80 11.70 -5.89
CA ILE A 32 1.02 12.82 -5.32
C ILE A 32 1.22 14.13 -6.11
N GLU A 33 2.37 14.30 -6.76
CA GLU A 33 2.72 15.55 -7.42
C GLU A 33 1.79 15.83 -8.60
N PRO A 34 1.05 16.95 -8.55
CA PRO A 34 0.09 17.30 -9.58
C PRO A 34 0.86 17.65 -10.85
N ASN A 35 0.52 16.96 -11.93
CA ASN A 35 0.99 17.27 -13.27
C ASN A 35 -0.24 17.64 -14.09
N TYR A 36 -0.15 18.65 -14.94
CA TYR A 36 -1.25 19.06 -15.82
C TYR A 36 -1.88 17.88 -16.54
N TRP A 37 -1.06 16.96 -17.07
CA TRP A 37 -1.53 15.74 -17.72
C TRP A 37 -2.24 14.76 -16.78
N LYS A 38 -1.82 14.66 -15.51
CA LYS A 38 -2.52 13.83 -14.52
C LYS A 38 -3.86 14.45 -14.17
N ASN A 39 -3.91 15.76 -13.97
CA ASN A 39 -5.16 16.45 -13.65
C ASN A 39 -6.17 16.31 -14.79
N VAL A 40 -5.74 16.46 -16.04
CA VAL A 40 -6.61 16.22 -17.21
C VAL A 40 -7.11 14.77 -17.23
N LYS A 41 -6.23 13.77 -16.99
CA LYS A 41 -6.66 12.36 -16.91
C LYS A 41 -7.67 12.13 -15.80
N ILE A 42 -7.45 12.68 -14.61
CA ILE A 42 -8.36 12.56 -13.46
C ILE A 42 -9.72 13.19 -13.80
N THR A 43 -9.72 14.38 -14.39
CA THR A 43 -10.94 15.06 -14.83
C THR A 43 -11.70 14.24 -15.88
N ILE A 44 -11.01 13.62 -16.84
CA ILE A 44 -11.64 12.73 -17.83
C ILE A 44 -12.23 11.49 -17.15
N ILE A 45 -11.51 10.87 -16.22
CA ILE A 45 -11.99 9.70 -15.47
C ILE A 45 -13.25 10.04 -14.65
N LEU A 46 -13.28 11.22 -14.01
CA LEU A 46 -14.40 11.65 -13.18
C LEU A 46 -15.62 12.12 -13.98
N LEU A 47 -15.41 12.87 -15.05
CA LEU A 47 -16.50 13.43 -15.86
C LEU A 47 -17.05 12.42 -16.87
N VAL A 48 -16.21 11.49 -17.33
CA VAL A 48 -16.49 10.69 -18.52
C VAL A 48 -15.99 9.25 -18.36
N PRO A 49 -16.58 8.46 -17.44
CA PRO A 49 -16.10 7.11 -17.08
C PRO A 49 -16.09 6.14 -18.27
N TRP A 50 -17.04 6.25 -19.20
CA TRP A 50 -17.08 5.41 -20.42
C TRP A 50 -15.83 5.56 -21.32
N ILE A 51 -15.24 6.76 -21.40
CA ILE A 51 -13.99 6.99 -22.16
C ILE A 51 -12.79 6.50 -21.38
N ALA A 52 -12.81 6.63 -20.05
CA ALA A 52 -11.74 6.11 -19.20
C ALA A 52 -11.62 4.60 -19.28
N ASP A 53 -12.75 3.89 -19.30
CA ASP A 53 -12.79 2.44 -19.49
C ASP A 53 -12.31 2.05 -20.88
N LEU A 54 -12.75 2.78 -21.92
CA LEU A 54 -12.35 2.51 -23.31
C LEU A 54 -10.85 2.73 -23.57
N PHE A 55 -10.27 3.78 -22.98
CA PHE A 55 -8.84 4.10 -23.12
C PHE A 55 -7.95 3.48 -22.03
N ASN A 56 -8.53 2.71 -21.10
CA ASN A 56 -7.84 2.13 -19.95
C ASN A 56 -6.96 3.17 -19.22
N LEU A 57 -7.53 4.35 -18.99
CA LEU A 57 -6.82 5.46 -18.37
C LEU A 57 -6.53 5.13 -16.91
N ARG A 58 -5.26 4.86 -16.60
CA ARG A 58 -4.82 4.59 -15.23
C ARG A 58 -4.51 5.87 -14.48
N PHE A 59 -5.06 5.97 -13.28
CA PHE A 59 -4.76 7.02 -12.31
C PHE A 59 -3.30 6.93 -11.82
N ILE A 60 -2.83 5.71 -11.57
CA ILE A 60 -1.46 5.43 -11.12
C ILE A 60 -0.60 5.08 -12.33
N THR A 61 0.60 5.67 -12.42
CA THR A 61 1.56 5.30 -13.46
C THR A 61 2.10 3.89 -13.22
N ARG A 62 2.32 3.11 -14.30
CA ARG A 62 2.83 1.73 -14.17
C ARG A 62 4.09 1.63 -13.32
N THR A 63 5.01 2.59 -13.47
CA THR A 63 6.27 2.63 -12.69
C THR A 63 6.00 2.71 -11.18
N VAL A 64 5.04 3.53 -10.76
CA VAL A 64 4.68 3.67 -9.35
C VAL A 64 3.95 2.42 -8.87
N GLU A 65 3.01 1.90 -9.67
CA GLU A 65 2.29 0.66 -9.38
C GLU A 65 3.27 -0.51 -9.16
N ASP A 66 4.19 -0.73 -10.09
CA ASP A 66 5.16 -1.82 -10.05
C ASP A 66 6.08 -1.71 -8.84
N PHE A 67 6.53 -0.50 -8.51
CA PHE A 67 7.36 -0.26 -7.33
C PHE A 67 6.63 -0.65 -6.04
N PHE A 68 5.42 -0.14 -5.81
CA PHE A 68 4.67 -0.44 -4.60
C PHE A 68 4.23 -1.91 -4.53
N ARG A 69 3.87 -2.53 -5.67
CA ARG A 69 3.58 -3.97 -5.72
C ARG A 69 4.81 -4.81 -5.33
N ARG A 70 5.98 -4.50 -5.88
CA ARG A 70 7.23 -5.21 -5.54
C ARG A 70 7.58 -5.02 -4.07
N LEU A 71 7.54 -3.78 -3.59
CA LEU A 71 7.82 -3.44 -2.19
C LEU A 71 6.93 -4.23 -1.22
N VAL A 72 5.61 -4.21 -1.42
CA VAL A 72 4.67 -4.95 -0.56
C VAL A 72 4.94 -6.45 -0.65
N LYS A 73 5.16 -6.99 -1.86
CA LYS A 73 5.46 -8.41 -2.06
C LYS A 73 6.73 -8.83 -1.32
N GLU A 74 7.79 -8.05 -1.40
CA GLU A 74 9.06 -8.29 -0.69
C GLU A 74 8.87 -8.25 0.82
N VAL A 75 8.13 -7.28 1.35
CA VAL A 75 7.87 -7.17 2.79
C VAL A 75 7.03 -8.36 3.28
N VAL A 76 6.02 -8.78 2.53
CA VAL A 76 5.20 -9.96 2.88
C VAL A 76 6.05 -11.23 2.84
N MET A 77 6.82 -11.47 1.77
CA MET A 77 7.68 -12.65 1.65
C MET A 77 8.73 -12.69 2.77
N TYR A 78 9.35 -11.55 3.09
CA TYR A 78 10.32 -11.46 4.18
C TYR A 78 9.68 -11.86 5.52
N ARG A 79 8.45 -11.41 5.81
CA ARG A 79 7.74 -11.74 7.06
C ARG A 79 7.34 -13.21 7.12
N GLU A 80 6.83 -13.77 6.04
CA GLU A 80 6.45 -15.19 5.96
C GLU A 80 7.67 -16.10 6.14
N GLN A 81 8.80 -15.80 5.48
CA GLN A 81 10.03 -16.60 5.57
C GLN A 81 10.71 -16.51 6.94
N ASN A 82 10.78 -15.31 7.51
CA ASN A 82 11.47 -15.08 8.78
C ASN A 82 10.54 -15.22 10.01
N LYS A 83 9.26 -15.55 9.81
CA LYS A 83 8.23 -15.64 10.86
C LYS A 83 8.13 -14.36 11.70
N VAL A 84 8.32 -13.21 11.07
CA VAL A 84 8.27 -11.89 11.73
C VAL A 84 6.84 -11.38 11.72
N THR A 85 6.23 -11.32 12.90
CA THR A 85 4.91 -10.70 13.10
C THR A 85 5.05 -9.31 13.70
N ARG A 86 4.37 -8.32 13.12
CA ARG A 86 4.35 -6.94 13.64
C ARG A 86 2.91 -6.48 13.80
N ALA A 87 2.59 -5.78 14.88
CA ALA A 87 1.27 -5.20 15.09
C ALA A 87 1.06 -3.95 14.19
N ASP A 88 0.91 -4.18 12.89
CA ASP A 88 0.65 -3.15 11.89
C ASP A 88 -0.41 -3.60 10.86
N TYR A 89 -0.89 -2.67 10.05
CA TYR A 89 -1.99 -2.92 9.11
C TYR A 89 -1.63 -4.00 8.09
N LEU A 90 -0.36 -4.07 7.68
CA LEU A 90 0.10 -5.08 6.73
C LEU A 90 0.00 -6.49 7.31
N GLN A 91 0.29 -6.69 8.60
CA GLN A 91 0.09 -7.98 9.25
C GLN A 91 -1.38 -8.40 9.28
N TYR A 92 -2.28 -7.45 9.53
CA TYR A 92 -3.72 -7.71 9.47
C TYR A 92 -4.14 -8.17 8.06
N LEU A 93 -3.65 -7.51 7.01
CA LEU A 93 -3.92 -7.93 5.62
C LEU A 93 -3.37 -9.32 5.29
N ILE A 94 -2.21 -9.69 5.81
CA ILE A 94 -1.64 -11.04 5.63
C ILE A 94 -2.53 -12.09 6.31
N ASN A 95 -2.99 -11.81 7.53
CA ASN A 95 -3.87 -12.71 8.27
C ASN A 95 -5.21 -12.88 7.56
N LEU A 96 -5.79 -11.78 7.04
CA LEU A 96 -7.00 -11.79 6.23
C LEU A 96 -6.85 -12.67 4.99
N LYS A 97 -5.79 -12.47 4.21
CA LYS A 97 -5.49 -13.29 3.02
C LYS A 97 -5.41 -14.79 3.38
N ASN A 98 -4.74 -15.12 4.47
CA ASN A 98 -4.56 -16.52 4.87
C ASN A 98 -5.88 -17.15 5.35
N LYS A 99 -6.72 -16.40 6.08
CA LYS A 99 -8.06 -16.85 6.49
C LYS A 99 -9.01 -17.08 5.32
N GLU A 100 -8.96 -16.21 4.30
CA GLU A 100 -9.74 -16.37 3.07
C GLU A 100 -9.34 -17.64 2.30
N LEU A 101 -8.04 -17.97 2.30
CA LEU A 101 -7.53 -19.22 1.70
C LEU A 101 -7.95 -20.47 2.47
N ASP A 102 -8.09 -20.38 3.80
CA ASP A 102 -8.51 -21.48 4.68
C ASP A 102 -10.04 -21.63 4.80
N GLY A 103 -10.82 -20.73 4.18
CA GLY A 103 -12.29 -20.78 4.16
C GLY A 103 -12.97 -20.40 5.48
N ASP A 104 -12.24 -19.78 6.41
CA ASP A 104 -12.73 -19.46 7.75
C ASP A 104 -13.31 -18.03 7.81
N SER A 105 -14.56 -17.91 8.27
CA SER A 105 -15.28 -16.64 8.36
C SER A 105 -14.68 -15.72 9.43
N ILE A 106 -14.48 -14.45 9.07
CA ILE A 106 -13.91 -13.44 9.98
C ILE A 106 -14.89 -13.12 11.09
N ASN A 107 -14.54 -13.50 12.31
CA ASN A 107 -15.26 -13.13 13.52
C ASN A 107 -14.78 -11.76 14.03
N ASP A 108 -15.71 -10.91 14.47
CA ASP A 108 -15.47 -9.56 15.01
C ASP A 108 -14.50 -9.52 16.21
N HIS A 109 -14.20 -10.67 16.82
CA HIS A 109 -13.20 -10.79 17.88
C HIS A 109 -11.74 -10.58 17.41
N ASP A 110 -11.47 -10.69 16.11
CA ASP A 110 -10.14 -10.43 15.53
C ASP A 110 -9.84 -8.92 15.39
N PHE A 111 -10.84 -8.06 15.61
CA PHE A 111 -10.73 -6.60 15.54
C PHE A 111 -10.19 -5.95 16.83
N THR A 112 -9.88 -6.74 17.86
CA THR A 112 -9.33 -6.16 19.09
C THR A 112 -7.84 -5.89 18.93
N PRO A 113 -7.36 -4.65 19.14
CA PRO A 113 -5.94 -4.37 19.14
C PRO A 113 -5.29 -5.25 20.22
N GLN A 114 -4.31 -6.06 19.82
CA GLN A 114 -3.52 -6.84 20.76
C GLN A 114 -2.95 -5.88 21.78
N LYS A 115 -3.42 -6.00 23.03
CA LYS A 115 -2.95 -5.22 24.17
C LYS A 115 -1.43 -5.35 24.21
N THR A 116 -0.73 -4.24 23.97
CA THR A 116 0.66 -4.08 24.35
C THR A 116 0.74 -4.27 25.86
N SER A 117 1.13 -5.48 26.28
CA SER A 117 1.56 -5.74 27.64
C SER A 117 2.83 -4.94 27.90
N LYS A 118 2.80 -4.21 29.01
CA LYS A 118 3.88 -3.51 29.73
C LYS A 118 5.31 -3.76 29.27
#